data_AF-A0AA97IGC3-F1
#
_entry.id   AF-A0AA97IGC3-F1
#
_cell.length_a   1.000
_cell.length_b   1.000
_cell.length_c   1.000
_cell.angle_alpha   90.00
_cell.angle_beta   90.00
_cell.angle_gamma   90.00
#
_symmetry.space_group_name_H-M   'P 1'
#
loop_
_entity.id
_entity.type
_entity.pdbx_description
1 polymer ?
#
loop_
_entity_poly.entity_id
_entity_poly.type
_entity_poly.pdbx_seq_one_letter_code
_entity_poly.pdbx_strand_id
1 'polypeptide(L)'
;MDRKPLQALFRKSNLVSAILLAGVLVSGVAVSFVKHENRLLHNELQQAFEQRNKAQVEWGKLLLEHSSLTSPGRVERIARDELNMEVPDAGSIKMVMP
;
A
#
# COMPACT_ATOMS: atom_id res chain seq x y z
N MET A 1 -34.01 54.68 28.58
CA MET A 1 -33.52 53.44 29.24
C MET A 1 -34.23 52.27 28.57
N ASP A 2 -33.78 51.94 27.36
CA ASP A 2 -34.52 51.08 26.42
C ASP A 2 -34.13 49.61 26.58
N ARG A 3 -35.03 48.81 27.17
CA ARG A 3 -34.91 47.35 27.31
C ARG A 3 -35.34 46.57 26.05
N LYS A 4 -35.18 47.16 24.86
CA LYS A 4 -35.54 46.53 23.58
C LYS A 4 -34.50 45.57 22.94
N PRO A 5 -33.20 45.47 23.34
CA PRO A 5 -32.27 44.59 22.64
C PRO A 5 -32.48 43.11 22.94
N LEU A 6 -33.08 42.78 24.10
CA LEU A 6 -33.35 41.40 24.51
C LEU A 6 -34.45 40.75 23.65
N GLN A 7 -35.44 41.51 23.18
CA GLN A 7 -36.53 40.96 22.35
C GLN A 7 -36.10 40.76 20.89
N ALA A 8 -35.17 41.58 20.37
CA ALA A 8 -34.59 41.38 19.05
C ALA A 8 -33.83 40.06 18.96
N LEU A 9 -33.24 39.61 20.07
CA LEU A 9 -32.60 38.30 20.23
C LEU A 9 -33.59 37.13 20.06
N PHE A 10 -34.87 37.29 20.43
CA PHE A 10 -35.91 36.25 20.35
C PHE A 10 -36.70 36.24 19.03
N ARG A 11 -36.24 36.95 17.99
CA ARG A 11 -36.83 36.83 16.65
C ARG A 11 -36.54 35.43 16.09
N LYS A 12 -37.55 34.73 15.53
CA LYS A 12 -37.38 33.36 14.94
C LYS A 12 -36.14 33.21 14.06
N SER A 13 -35.77 34.26 13.32
CA SER A 13 -34.56 34.33 12.48
C SER A 13 -33.25 34.15 13.26
N ASN A 14 -33.16 34.64 14.50
CA ASN A 14 -31.97 34.49 15.33
C ASN A 14 -31.87 33.08 15.93
N LEU A 15 -33.01 32.45 16.24
CA LEU A 15 -33.04 31.05 16.67
C LEU A 15 -32.54 30.11 15.56
N VAL A 16 -32.95 30.34 14.31
CA VAL A 16 -32.44 29.57 13.15
C VAL A 16 -30.93 29.74 13.01
N SER A 17 -30.44 30.98 13.13
CA SER A 17 -29.01 31.28 13.04
C SER A 17 -28.21 30.62 14.17
N ALA A 18 -28.74 30.61 15.39
CA ALA A 18 -28.12 29.95 16.53
C ALA A 18 -28.06 28.42 16.37
N ILE A 19 -29.13 27.80 15.84
CA ILE A 19 -29.16 26.36 15.54
C ILE A 19 -28.14 26.01 14.46
N LEU A 20 -28.03 26.81 13.40
CA LEU A 20 -27.03 26.59 12.35
C LEU A 20 -25.61 26.71 12.90
N LEU A 21 -25.33 27.72 13.72
CA LEU A 21 -24.03 27.85 14.39
C LEU A 21 -23.71 26.66 15.28
N ALA A 22 -24.68 26.20 16.08
CA ALA A 22 -24.52 25.00 16.90
C ALA A 22 -24.24 23.76 16.02
N GLY A 23 -24.94 23.62 14.89
CA GLY A 23 -24.70 22.53 13.93
C GLY A 23 -23.29 22.55 13.35
N VAL A 24 -22.77 23.72 12.99
CA VAL A 24 -21.38 23.87 12.49
C VAL A 24 -20.36 23.51 13.57
N LEU A 25 -20.58 23.94 14.83
CA LEU A 25 -19.70 23.60 15.95
C LEU A 25 -19.68 22.09 16.21
N VAL A 26 -20.86 21.46 16.26
CA VAL A 26 -20.99 20.00 16.43
C VAL A 26 -20.30 19.26 15.28
N SER A 27 -20.50 19.69 14.04
CA SER A 27 -19.82 19.14 12.86
C SER A 27 -18.30 19.23 12.99
N GLY A 28 -17.76 20.38 13.39
CA GLY A 28 -16.32 20.56 13.57
C GLY A 28 -15.73 19.61 14.61
N VAL A 29 -16.40 19.45 15.75
CA VAL A 29 -15.98 18.49 16.79
C VAL A 29 -16.07 17.05 16.30
N ALA A 30 -17.17 16.70 15.63
CA ALA A 30 -17.38 15.35 15.08
C ALA A 30 -16.30 14.98 14.06
N VAL A 31 -15.97 15.88 13.13
CA VAL A 31 -14.91 15.66 12.13
C VAL A 31 -13.54 15.47 12.81
N SER A 32 -13.24 16.28 13.83
CA SER A 32 -11.98 16.14 14.58
C SER A 32 -11.88 14.79 15.29
N PHE A 33 -12.99 14.34 15.91
CA PHE A 33 -13.08 13.05 16.58
C PHE A 33 -12.86 11.89 15.59
N VAL A 34 -13.59 11.88 14.48
CA VAL A 34 -13.46 10.86 13.42
C VAL A 34 -12.04 10.85 12.84
N LYS A 35 -11.41 12.02 12.67
CA LYS A 35 -10.02 12.13 12.21
C LYS A 35 -9.04 11.51 13.19
N HIS A 36 -9.27 11.66 14.50
CA HIS A 36 -8.43 11.06 15.52
C HIS A 36 -8.51 9.53 15.47
N GLU A 37 -9.72 8.99 15.40
CA GLU A 37 -9.96 7.54 15.29
C GLU A 37 -9.38 6.96 14.00
N ASN A 38 -9.58 7.66 12.86
CA ASN A 38 -8.97 7.27 11.58
C ASN A 38 -7.45 7.19 11.67
N ARG A 39 -6.79 8.10 12.39
CA ARG A 39 -5.33 8.08 12.53
C ARG A 39 -4.86 6.82 13.27
N LEU A 40 -5.60 6.36 14.27
CA LEU A 40 -5.26 5.13 15.00
C LEU A 40 -5.38 3.91 14.10
N LEU A 41 -6.52 3.79 13.41
CA LEU A 41 -6.79 2.65 12.50
C LEU A 41 -5.82 2.64 11.31
N HIS A 42 -5.48 3.81 10.79
CA HIS A 42 -4.52 3.95 9.69
C HIS A 42 -3.10 3.57 10.13
N ASN A 43 -2.70 3.90 11.36
CA ASN A 43 -1.39 3.51 11.88
C ASN A 43 -1.26 1.98 11.97
N GLU A 44 -2.30 1.29 12.45
CA GLU A 44 -2.31 -0.17 12.53
C GLU A 44 -2.20 -0.80 11.14
N LEU A 45 -2.99 -0.30 10.18
CA LEU A 45 -2.92 -0.72 8.79
C LEU A 45 -1.51 -0.51 8.21
N GLN A 46 -0.92 0.66 8.46
CA GLN A 46 0.42 1.00 7.96
C GLN A 46 1.50 0.07 8.54
N GLN A 47 1.41 -0.29 9.83
CA GLN A 47 2.33 -1.24 10.46
C GLN A 47 2.23 -2.63 9.81
N ALA A 48 1.02 -3.12 9.54
CA ALA A 48 0.83 -4.40 8.85
C ALA A 48 1.41 -4.36 7.42
N PHE A 49 1.21 -3.25 6.69
CA PHE A 49 1.83 -3.05 5.38
C PHE A 49 3.36 -3.02 5.43
N GLU A 50 3.94 -2.37 6.43
CA GLU A 50 5.40 -2.35 6.61
C GLU A 50 5.97 -3.75 6.86
N GLN A 51 5.31 -4.56 7.69
CA GLN A 51 5.71 -5.94 7.93
C GLN A 51 5.65 -6.76 6.64
N ARG A 52 4.55 -6.63 5.88
CA ARG A 52 4.40 -7.30 4.58
C ARG A 52 5.49 -6.88 3.60
N ASN A 53 5.78 -5.59 3.49
CA ASN A 53 6.79 -5.07 2.58
C ASN A 53 8.19 -5.59 2.95
N LYS A 54 8.53 -5.64 4.24
CA LYS A 54 9.80 -6.22 4.71
C LYS A 54 9.94 -7.68 4.28
N ALA A 55 8.90 -8.49 4.51
CA ALA A 55 8.89 -9.89 4.08
C ALA A 55 9.00 -10.04 2.55
N GLN A 56 8.34 -9.17 1.78
CA GLN A 56 8.41 -9.20 0.32
C GLN A 56 9.81 -8.82 -0.21
N VAL A 57 10.49 -7.87 0.45
CA VAL A 57 11.89 -7.52 0.13
C VAL A 57 12.82 -8.69 0.43
N GLU A 58 12.67 -9.32 1.59
CA GLU A 58 13.46 -10.49 1.98
C GLU A 58 13.24 -11.67 1.02
N TRP A 59 11.99 -11.94 0.67
CA TRP A 59 11.66 -12.93 -0.36
C TRP A 59 12.32 -12.59 -1.70
N GLY A 60 12.26 -11.34 -2.14
CA GLY A 60 12.90 -10.90 -3.38
C GLY A 60 14.41 -11.15 -3.36
N LYS A 61 15.06 -10.87 -2.23
CA LYS A 61 16.48 -11.15 -2.03
C LYS A 61 16.77 -12.66 -2.12
N LEU A 62 16.02 -13.49 -1.42
CA LEU A 62 16.15 -14.95 -1.48
C LEU A 62 15.92 -15.48 -2.90
N LEU A 63 14.94 -14.93 -3.62
CA LEU A 63 14.66 -15.33 -5.00
C LEU A 63 15.82 -14.98 -5.94
N LEU A 64 16.48 -13.84 -5.74
CA LEU A 64 17.68 -13.47 -6.50
C LEU A 64 18.87 -14.37 -6.15
N GLU A 65 19.03 -14.74 -4.88
CA GLU A 65 20.03 -15.73 -4.44
C GLU A 65 19.78 -17.09 -5.12
N HIS A 66 18.53 -17.56 -5.15
CA HIS A 66 18.16 -18.81 -5.82
C HIS A 66 18.25 -18.74 -7.35
N SER A 67 17.85 -17.63 -7.96
CA SER A 67 17.94 -17.44 -9.41
C SER A 67 19.40 -17.40 -9.88
N SER A 68 20.31 -16.96 -9.02
CA SER A 68 21.76 -17.03 -9.27
C SER A 68 22.27 -18.47 -9.26
N LEU A 69 21.66 -19.37 -8.47
CA LEU A 69 21.95 -20.81 -8.45
C LEU A 69 21.29 -21.58 -9.61
N THR A 70 20.18 -21.06 -10.15
CA THR A 70 19.49 -21.59 -11.34
C THR A 70 19.93 -20.90 -12.64
N SER A 71 20.92 -19.99 -12.57
CA SER A 71 21.48 -19.32 -13.74
C SER A 71 21.90 -20.38 -14.77
N PRO A 72 21.42 -20.30 -16.04
CA PRO A 72 21.73 -21.26 -17.09
C PRO A 72 23.23 -21.56 -17.22
N GLY A 73 24.09 -20.62 -16.84
CA GLY A 73 25.55 -20.80 -16.82
C GLY A 73 26.05 -21.91 -15.89
N ARG A 74 25.33 -22.28 -14.82
CA ARG A 74 25.70 -23.45 -13.99
C ARG A 74 25.43 -24.75 -14.73
N VAL A 75 24.29 -24.86 -15.39
CA VAL A 75 23.93 -26.03 -16.22
C VAL A 75 24.90 -26.13 -17.40
N GLU A 76 25.20 -25.01 -18.06
CA GLU A 76 26.13 -24.94 -19.19
C GLU A 76 27.57 -25.28 -18.79
N ARG A 77 28.01 -24.84 -17.61
CA ARG A 77 29.32 -25.19 -17.05
C ARG A 77 29.41 -26.66 -16.68
N ILE A 78 28.40 -27.24 -16.02
CA ILE A 78 28.38 -28.68 -15.72
C ILE A 78 28.33 -29.50 -17.01
N ALA A 79 27.53 -29.09 -18.00
CA ALA A 79 27.45 -29.75 -19.30
C ALA A 79 28.79 -29.74 -20.06
N ARG A 80 29.54 -28.63 -20.03
CA ARG A 80 30.88 -28.56 -20.61
C ARG A 80 31.94 -29.28 -19.78
N ASP A 81 32.00 -29.03 -18.48
CA ASP A 81 33.14 -29.42 -17.65
C ASP A 81 33.02 -30.88 -17.15
N GLU A 82 31.83 -31.36 -16.81
CA GLU A 82 31.62 -32.73 -16.30
C GLU A 82 31.12 -33.70 -17.38
N LEU A 83 30.33 -33.22 -18.34
CA LEU A 83 29.75 -34.05 -19.41
C LEU A 83 30.47 -33.89 -20.76
N ASN A 84 31.49 -33.03 -20.84
CA ASN A 84 32.28 -32.76 -22.04
C ASN A 84 31.44 -32.44 -23.29
N MET A 85 30.27 -31.81 -23.08
CA MET A 85 29.33 -31.45 -24.15
C MET A 85 29.81 -30.17 -24.85
N GLU A 86 29.99 -30.26 -26.16
CA GLU A 86 30.24 -29.12 -27.05
C GLU A 86 28.97 -28.74 -27.82
N VAL A 87 28.87 -27.47 -28.23
CA VAL A 87 27.76 -27.00 -29.07
C VAL A 87 27.97 -27.61 -30.48
N PRO A 88 27.02 -28.42 -30.97
CA PRO A 88 27.17 -29.08 -32.26
C PRO A 88 27.14 -28.07 -33.41
N ASP A 89 28.05 -28.23 -34.37
CA ASP A 89 28.06 -27.43 -35.61
C ASP A 89 26.84 -27.79 -36.48
N ALA A 90 26.39 -26.85 -37.33
CA ALA A 90 25.12 -26.93 -38.04
C ALA A 90 24.94 -28.20 -38.90
N GLY A 91 26.03 -28.85 -39.30
CA GLY A 91 26.03 -30.12 -40.04
C GLY A 91 25.80 -31.39 -39.21
N SER A 92 25.75 -31.31 -37.87
CA SER A 92 25.66 -32.46 -36.96
C SER A 92 24.29 -32.63 -36.28
N ILE A 93 23.32 -31.77 -36.62
CA ILE A 93 21.96 -31.82 -36.08
C ILE A 93 21.16 -32.92 -36.80
N LYS A 94 20.89 -34.03 -36.10
CA LYS A 94 20.04 -35.11 -36.62
C LYS A 94 18.63 -34.98 -36.06
N MET A 95 17.70 -34.53 -36.91
CA MET A 95 16.29 -34.40 -36.55
C MET A 95 15.62 -35.78 -36.61
N VAL A 96 15.17 -36.30 -35.46
CA VAL A 96 14.36 -37.52 -35.38
C VAL A 96 12.88 -37.12 -35.36
N MET A 97 12.14 -37.62 -36.35
CA MET A 97 10.68 -37.48 -36.39
C MET A 97 10.05 -38.50 -35.41
N PRO A 98 8.98 -38.13 -34.70
CA PRO A 98 8.34 -38.98 -33.69
C PRO A 98 7.74 -40.26 -34.27
#